data_AF-A0A1I2QK05-F1
#
_entry.id   AF-A0A1I2QK05-F1
#
_cell.length_a   1.000
_cell.length_b   1.000
_cell.length_c   1.000
_cell.angle_alpha   90.00
_cell.angle_beta   90.00
_cell.angle_gamma   90.00
#
_symmetry.space_group_name_H-M   'P 1'
#
loop_
_entity.id
_entity.type
_entity.pdbx_description
1 polymer ?
#
loop_
_entity_poly.entity_id
_entity_poly.type
_entity_poly.pdbx_seq_one_letter_code
_entity_poly.pdbx_strand_id
1 'polypeptide(L)'
;MIPARANDWLKWIYKKYPQKKITLHGFRHTHASLLFEAGATIKEVQTRLGHSSSKTTLDIYTHVTQSKKQEVAQKFANYIDL
;
A
#
# COMPACT_ATOMS: atom_id res chain seq x y z
N MET A 1 -26.07 14.00 -12.28
CA MET A 1 -24.84 14.01 -13.09
C MET A 1 -24.05 12.76 -12.74
N ILE A 2 -23.85 11.85 -13.69
CA ILE A 2 -23.05 10.63 -13.50
C ILE A 2 -21.59 11.01 -13.75
N PRO A 3 -20.67 10.85 -12.77
CA PRO A 3 -19.27 11.20 -12.96
C PRO A 3 -18.60 10.30 -14.02
N ALA A 4 -17.82 10.91 -14.91
CA ALA A 4 -17.20 10.21 -16.06
C ALA A 4 -15.79 9.64 -15.74
N ARG A 5 -15.12 10.15 -14.71
CA ARG A 5 -13.75 9.74 -14.33
C ARG A 5 -13.72 9.31 -12.87
N ALA A 6 -12.85 8.36 -12.53
CA ALA A 6 -12.71 7.85 -11.16
C ALA A 6 -12.41 8.97 -10.13
N ASN A 7 -11.65 9.99 -10.52
CA ASN A 7 -11.37 11.15 -9.67
C ASN A 7 -12.62 12.01 -9.42
N ASP A 8 -13.55 12.06 -10.37
CA ASP A 8 -14.79 12.83 -10.23
C ASP A 8 -15.76 12.12 -9.27
N TRP A 9 -15.77 10.78 -9.30
CA TRP A 9 -16.44 9.96 -8.29
C TRP A 9 -15.88 10.22 -6.90
N LEU A 10 -14.56 10.23 -6.72
CA LEU A 10 -13.93 10.55 -5.44
C LEU A 10 -14.31 11.94 -4.91
N LYS A 11 -14.28 12.96 -5.79
CA LYS A 11 -14.72 14.32 -5.42
C LYS A 11 -16.18 14.34 -4.96
N TRP A 12 -17.05 13.59 -5.64
CA TRP A 12 -18.46 13.48 -5.26
C TRP A 12 -18.62 12.81 -3.88
N ILE A 13 -17.89 11.72 -3.63
CA ILE A 13 -17.88 11.02 -2.34
C ILE A 13 -17.42 11.98 -1.23
N TYR A 14 -16.34 12.74 -1.44
CA TYR A 14 -15.84 13.69 -0.44
C TYR A 14 -16.74 14.89 -0.19
N LYS A 15 -17.60 15.25 -1.14
CA LYS A 15 -18.64 16.25 -0.91
C LYS A 15 -19.68 15.75 0.09
N LYS A 16 -19.95 14.44 0.11
CA LYS A 16 -20.92 13.80 1.00
C LYS A 16 -20.29 13.38 2.34
N TYR A 17 -19.04 12.93 2.32
CA TYR A 17 -18.29 12.44 3.48
C TYR A 17 -16.91 13.09 3.53
N PRO A 18 -16.76 14.26 4.18
CA PRO A 18 -15.52 15.04 4.15
C PRO A 18 -14.38 14.46 4.99
N GLN A 19 -14.62 13.42 5.79
CA GLN A 19 -13.62 12.78 6.65
C GLN A 19 -12.56 11.99 5.85
N LYS A 20 -11.30 12.42 5.98
CA LYS A 20 -10.05 11.90 5.37
C LYS A 20 -10.11 11.60 3.87
N LYS A 21 -9.41 12.42 3.08
CA LYS A 21 -9.31 12.26 1.63
C LYS A 21 -8.15 11.32 1.25
N ILE A 22 -8.45 10.28 0.50
CA ILE A 22 -7.49 9.43 -0.21
C ILE A 22 -7.52 9.74 -1.72
N THR A 23 -6.36 9.69 -2.38
CA THR A 23 -6.26 9.88 -3.83
C THR A 23 -6.34 8.54 -4.56
N LEU A 24 -6.58 8.54 -5.87
CA LEU A 24 -6.45 7.31 -6.69
C LEU A 24 -5.06 6.67 -6.55
N HIS A 25 -4.03 7.51 -6.45
CA HIS A 25 -2.68 7.04 -6.17
C HIS A 25 -2.58 6.42 -4.76
N GLY A 26 -3.22 7.02 -3.76
CA GLY A 26 -3.31 6.46 -2.41
C GLY A 26 -3.90 5.05 -2.38
N PHE A 27 -4.96 4.78 -3.14
CA PHE A 27 -5.50 3.42 -3.27
C PHE A 27 -4.48 2.44 -3.89
N ARG A 28 -3.72 2.89 -4.88
CA ARG A 28 -2.64 2.08 -5.48
C ARG A 28 -1.53 1.77 -4.47
N HIS A 29 -1.18 2.75 -3.62
CA HIS A 29 -0.24 2.53 -2.51
C HIS A 29 -0.76 1.49 -1.54
N THR A 30 -2.00 1.64 -1.06
CA THR A 30 -2.63 0.66 -0.14
C THR A 30 -2.64 -0.75 -0.74
N HIS A 31 -2.97 -0.89 -2.02
CA HIS A 31 -2.95 -2.19 -2.70
C HIS A 31 -1.55 -2.81 -2.73
N ALA A 32 -0.51 -2.02 -3.02
CA ALA A 32 0.87 -2.51 -3.00
C ALA A 32 1.30 -2.94 -1.59
N SER A 33 0.99 -2.15 -0.56
CA SER A 33 1.29 -2.49 0.84
C SER A 33 0.66 -3.82 1.24
N LEU A 34 -0.63 -4.01 0.94
CA LEU A 34 -1.34 -5.25 1.25
C LEU A 34 -0.75 -6.46 0.53
N LEU A 35 -0.30 -6.30 -0.72
CA LEU A 35 0.39 -7.39 -1.44
C LEU A 35 1.72 -7.77 -0.76
N PHE A 36 2.50 -6.79 -0.31
CA PHE A 36 3.75 -7.05 0.40
C PHE A 36 3.52 -7.66 1.78
N GLU A 37 2.48 -7.22 2.49
CA GLU A 37 2.06 -7.83 3.75
C GLU A 37 1.67 -9.30 3.54
N ALA A 38 0.91 -9.60 2.48
CA ALA A 38 0.54 -10.95 2.06
C ALA A 38 1.72 -11.81 1.55
N GLY A 39 2.93 -11.24 1.44
CA GLY A 39 4.15 -11.98 1.10
C GLY A 39 4.49 -11.99 -0.39
N ALA A 40 3.83 -11.20 -1.22
CA ALA A 40 4.18 -11.07 -2.62
C ALA A 40 5.59 -10.46 -2.79
N THR A 41 6.31 -10.94 -3.79
CA THR A 41 7.62 -10.41 -4.18
C THR A 41 7.48 -9.07 -4.90
N ILE A 42 8.56 -8.27 -4.89
CA ILE A 42 8.58 -6.99 -5.61
C ILE A 42 8.25 -7.13 -7.10
N LYS A 43 8.67 -8.22 -7.73
CA LYS A 43 8.44 -8.46 -9.17
C LYS A 43 6.96 -8.76 -9.45
N GLU A 44 6.32 -9.57 -8.61
CA GLU A 44 4.88 -9.85 -8.71
C GLU A 44 4.04 -8.59 -8.52
N VAL A 45 4.40 -7.76 -7.54
CA VAL A 45 3.71 -6.48 -7.30
C VAL A 45 3.92 -5.51 -8.47
N GLN A 46 5.14 -5.41 -9.03
CA GLN A 46 5.42 -4.57 -10.20
C GLN A 46 4.64 -5.04 -11.43
N THR A 47 4.59 -6.34 -11.71
CA THR A 47 3.82 -6.89 -12.83
C THR A 47 2.32 -6.63 -12.64
N ARG A 48 1.79 -6.83 -11.44
CA ARG A 48 0.36 -6.63 -11.13
C ARG A 48 -0.07 -5.16 -11.22
N LEU A 49 0.80 -4.25 -10.80
CA LEU A 49 0.52 -2.81 -10.82
C LEU A 49 0.85 -2.16 -12.17
N GLY A 50 1.63 -2.83 -13.02
CA GLY A 50 2.18 -2.26 -14.24
C GLY A 50 3.43 -1.42 -13.98
N HIS A 51 4.33 -1.42 -14.96
CA HIS A 51 5.71 -0.91 -14.86
C HIS A 51 5.82 0.61 -14.65
N SER A 52 4.70 1.35 -14.74
CA SER A 52 4.67 2.81 -14.62
C SER A 52 4.88 3.34 -13.19
N SER A 53 4.88 2.49 -12.15
CA SER A 53 5.11 2.93 -10.77
C SER A 53 6.19 2.16 -10.00
N SER A 54 7.28 1.78 -10.67
CA SER A 54 8.41 1.10 -10.05
C SER A 54 8.94 1.80 -8.79
N LYS A 55 9.05 3.14 -8.81
CA LYS A 55 9.48 3.96 -7.66
C LYS A 55 8.55 3.80 -6.46
N THR A 56 7.25 4.01 -6.66
CA THR A 56 6.22 3.83 -5.63
C THR A 56 6.27 2.41 -5.04
N THR A 57 6.38 1.39 -5.89
CA THR A 57 6.43 0.00 -5.44
C THR A 57 7.66 -0.26 -4.58
N LEU A 58 8.82 0.29 -4.95
CA LEU A 58 10.07 0.13 -4.22
C LEU A 58 10.05 0.87 -2.86
N ASP A 59 9.50 2.08 -2.83
CA ASP A 59 9.37 2.87 -1.59
C ASP A 59 8.52 2.11 -0.56
N ILE A 60 7.38 1.56 -1.00
CA ILE A 60 6.47 0.76 -0.14
C ILE A 60 7.15 -0.54 0.29
N TYR A 61 7.77 -1.25 -0.65
CA TYR A 61 8.49 -2.49 -0.35
C TYR A 61 9.53 -2.29 0.75
N THR A 62 10.31 -1.22 0.65
CA THR A 62 11.34 -0.87 1.63
C THR A 62 10.73 -0.66 3.01
N HIS A 63 9.63 0.08 3.09
CA HIS A 63 8.95 0.39 4.34
C HIS A 63 8.34 -0.86 5.00
N VAL A 64 7.62 -1.68 4.23
CA VAL A 64 6.99 -2.93 4.74
C VAL A 64 8.06 -3.94 5.16
N THR A 65 9.13 -4.06 4.38
CA THR A 65 10.23 -4.98 4.69
C THR A 65 10.96 -4.57 5.97
N GLN A 66 11.19 -3.27 6.18
CA GLN A 66 11.82 -2.77 7.39
C GLN A 66 10.97 -3.07 8.64
N SER A 67 9.66 -2.88 8.54
CA SER A 67 8.73 -3.21 9.63
C SER A 67 8.72 -4.72 9.92
N LYS A 68 8.65 -5.58 8.89
CA LYS A 68 8.74 -7.04 9.06
C LYS A 68 10.05 -7.48 9.70
N LYS A 69 11.19 -6.85 9.34
CA LYS A 69 12.49 -7.16 9.97
C LYS A 69 12.50 -6.84 11.47
N GLN A 70 11.93 -5.70 11.86
CA GLN A 70 11.81 -5.34 13.28
C GLN A 70 10.90 -6.31 14.04
N GLU A 71 9.77 -6.70 13.43
CA GLU A 71 8.85 -7.67 14.03
C GLU A 71 9.52 -9.04 14.24
N VAL A 72 10.26 -9.53 13.24
CA VAL A 72 11.01 -10.80 13.35
C VAL A 72 12.10 -10.72 14.42
N ALA A 73 12.86 -9.62 14.46
CA ALA A 73 13.89 -9.42 15.48
C ALA A 73 13.28 -9.41 16.89
N GLN A 74 12.13 -8.76 17.09
CA GLN A 74 11.43 -8.74 18.37
C GLN A 74 10.89 -10.12 18.76
N LYS A 75 10.31 -10.86 17.81
CA LYS A 75 9.86 -12.24 18.06
C LYS A 75 11.00 -13.15 18.49
N PHE A 76 12.18 -13.00 17.88
CA PHE A 76 13.36 -13.76 18.23
C PHE A 76 13.91 -13.38 19.61
N ALA A 77 14.00 -12.09 19.92
CA ALA A 77 14.42 -11.61 21.24
C ALA A 77 13.50 -12.19 22.34
N ASN A 78 12.17 -12.10 22.16
CA ASN A 78 11.19 -12.64 23.10
C ASN A 78 11.28 -14.17 23.26
N TYR A 79 11.70 -14.90 22.23
CA TYR A 79 11.87 -16.36 22.29
C TYR A 79 13.11 -16.77 23.08
N ILE A 80 14.19 -15.97 23.03
CA ILE A 80 15.44 -16.23 23.76
C ILE A 80 15.36 -15.77 25.22
N ASP A 81 14.56 -14.74 25.52
CA ASP A 81 14.36 -14.23 26.89
C ASP A 81 13.38 -15.10 27.73
N LEU A 82 12.88 -16.22 27.19
CA LEU A 82 12.10 -17.26 27.88
C LEU A 82 12.99 -18.35 28.49
#